data_AF-A0A971J6U9-F1
#
_entry.id   AF-A0A971J6U9-F1
#
_cell.length_a   1.000
_cell.length_b   1.000
_cell.length_c   1.000
_cell.angle_alpha   90.00
_cell.angle_beta   90.00
_cell.angle_gamma   90.00
#
_symmetry.space_group_name_H-M   'P 1'
#
loop_
_entity.id
_entity.type
_entity.pdbx_description
1 polymer ?
#
loop_
_entity_poly.entity_id
_entity_poly.type
_entity_poly.pdbx_seq_one_letter_code
_entity_poly.pdbx_strand_id
1 'polypeptide(L)'
;MSVLYYFIIPEAILTVGIVLVAILSLQKQKISESKVDIQIGSLRKDEILKLSQGELKDLRKVVAIATGCLFIITLLVAVGTIIIGAINLPGLLICLLVQLLFSVMLGAPFMKRIRAFKQA
;
A
#
# COMPACT_ATOMS: atom_id res chain seq x y z
N MET A 1 -16.42 1.19 21.98
CA MET A 1 -15.27 0.65 21.22
C MET A 1 -14.04 1.47 21.57
N SER A 2 -12.89 0.84 21.85
CA SER A 2 -11.64 1.56 22.14
C SER A 2 -11.16 2.30 20.87
N VAL A 3 -10.62 3.51 21.05
CA VAL A 3 -10.04 4.34 19.98
C VAL A 3 -8.97 3.59 19.16
N LEU A 4 -8.30 2.61 19.79
CA LEU A 4 -7.31 1.74 19.15
C LEU A 4 -7.84 0.99 17.93
N TYR A 5 -9.13 0.62 17.89
CA TYR A 5 -9.70 -0.12 16.75
C TYR A 5 -9.69 0.68 15.43
N TYR A 6 -9.71 2.01 15.51
CA TYR A 6 -9.68 2.87 14.33
C TYR A 6 -8.28 2.97 13.70
N PHE A 7 -7.23 2.66 14.46
CA PHE A 7 -5.84 2.75 14.00
C PHE A 7 -5.28 1.42 13.47
N ILE A 8 -5.98 0.29 13.69
CA ILE A 8 -5.55 -1.04 13.21
C ILE A 8 -5.32 -1.04 11.70
N ILE A 9 -6.24 -0.46 10.91
CA ILE A 9 -6.14 -0.45 9.45
C ILE A 9 -4.98 0.45 8.98
N PRO A 10 -4.85 1.72 9.42
CA PRO A 10 -3.67 2.54 9.11
C PRO A 10 -2.36 1.87 9.49
N GLU A 11 -2.27 1.27 10.67
CA GLU A 11 -1.07 0.61 11.18
C GLU A 11 -0.69 -0.61 10.33
N ALA A 12 -1.67 -1.44 9.94
CA ALA A 12 -1.46 -2.58 9.06
C ALA A 12 -0.95 -2.15 7.67
N ILE A 13 -1.54 -1.09 7.09
CA ILE A 13 -1.12 -0.53 5.80
C ILE A 13 0.33 -0.05 5.88
N LEU A 14 0.67 0.68 6.95
CA LEU A 14 2.02 1.19 7.15
C LEU A 14 3.03 0.04 7.30
N THR A 15 2.69 -0.96 8.11
CA THR A 15 3.55 -2.13 8.35
C THR A 15 3.82 -2.91 7.08
N VAL A 16 2.76 -3.24 6.31
CA VAL A 16 2.88 -3.97 5.05
C VAL A 16 3.70 -3.17 4.03
N GLY A 17 3.46 -1.87 3.91
CA GLY A 17 4.21 -1.03 2.98
C GLY A 17 5.68 -0.87 3.35
N ILE A 18 6.02 -0.76 4.63
CA ILE A 18 7.42 -0.75 5.10
C ILE A 18 8.09 -2.08 4.75
N VAL A 19 7.42 -3.21 5.00
CA VAL A 19 7.96 -4.54 4.66
C VAL A 19 8.20 -4.67 3.15
N LEU A 20 7.26 -4.23 2.31
CA LEU A 20 7.42 -4.24 0.86
C LEU A 20 8.58 -3.36 0.39
N VAL A 21 8.72 -2.15 0.95
CA VAL A 21 9.84 -1.25 0.65
C VAL A 21 11.17 -1.84 1.09
N ALA A 22 11.21 -2.49 2.25
CA ALA A 22 12.40 -3.16 2.78
C ALA A 22 12.80 -4.34 1.90
N ILE A 23 11.84 -5.17 1.45
CA ILE A 23 12.06 -6.28 0.53
C ILE A 23 12.63 -5.76 -0.81
N LEU A 24 12.05 -4.70 -1.37
CA LEU A 24 12.58 -4.02 -2.57
C LEU A 24 13.92 -3.31 -2.34
N SER A 25 14.36 -3.23 -1.08
CA SER A 25 15.69 -2.74 -0.70
C SER A 25 16.73 -3.80 -0.46
N LEU A 26 16.34 -5.07 -0.48
CA LEU A 26 17.30 -6.16 -0.46
C LEU A 26 18.01 -6.27 -1.80
N GLN A 27 19.24 -6.80 -1.76
CA GLN A 27 19.94 -7.18 -2.98
C GLN A 27 19.13 -8.23 -3.73
N LYS A 28 19.08 -8.14 -5.06
CA LYS A 28 18.35 -9.09 -5.93
C LYS A 28 18.63 -10.55 -5.60
N GLN A 29 19.86 -10.87 -5.21
CA GLN A 29 20.30 -12.21 -4.84
C GLN A 29 19.56 -12.73 -3.58
N LYS A 30 19.37 -11.87 -2.56
CA LYS A 30 18.57 -12.19 -1.37
C LYS A 30 17.07 -12.28 -1.69
N ILE A 31 16.60 -11.50 -2.66
CA ILE A 31 15.21 -11.59 -3.14
C ILE A 31 15.00 -12.91 -3.88
N SER A 32 15.94 -13.36 -4.72
CA SER A 32 15.80 -14.63 -5.45
C SER A 32 15.80 -15.84 -4.51
N GLU A 33 16.68 -15.83 -3.50
CA GLU A 33 16.79 -16.89 -2.49
C GLU A 33 15.62 -16.93 -1.49
N SER A 34 14.89 -15.82 -1.33
CA SER A 34 13.73 -15.77 -0.45
C SER A 34 12.64 -16.74 -0.91
N LYS A 35 12.18 -17.64 -0.05
CA LYS A 35 10.99 -18.49 -0.33
C LYS A 35 9.68 -17.70 -0.35
N VAL A 36 9.71 -16.41 -0.02
CA VAL A 36 8.52 -15.55 0.00
C VAL A 36 8.12 -15.23 -1.44
N ASP A 37 6.89 -15.58 -1.79
CA ASP A 37 6.30 -15.18 -3.06
C ASP A 37 5.90 -13.70 -2.94
N ILE A 38 6.64 -12.85 -3.63
CA ILE A 38 6.48 -11.39 -3.57
C ILE A 38 5.77 -10.95 -4.84
N GLN A 39 4.52 -10.54 -4.69
CA GLN A 39 3.74 -9.96 -5.76
C GLN A 39 3.42 -8.50 -5.45
N ILE A 40 3.77 -7.60 -6.36
CA ILE A 40 3.48 -6.17 -6.26
C ILE A 40 2.56 -5.79 -7.42
N GLY A 41 1.26 -5.78 -7.16
CA GLY A 41 0.25 -5.58 -8.19
C GLY A 41 0.34 -6.66 -9.27
N SER A 42 0.67 -6.26 -10.51
CA SER A 42 0.84 -7.18 -11.63
C SER A 42 2.25 -7.75 -11.80
N LEU A 43 3.22 -7.26 -11.03
CA LEU A 43 4.61 -7.72 -11.05
C LEU A 43 4.76 -8.94 -10.14
N ARG A 44 5.20 -10.04 -10.72
CA ARG A 44 5.62 -11.23 -9.98
C ARG A 44 7.09 -11.16 -9.61
N LYS A 45 7.50 -11.98 -8.64
CA LYS A 45 8.86 -12.04 -8.12
C LYS A 45 9.92 -12.18 -9.22
N ASP A 46 9.67 -13.03 -10.22
CA ASP A 46 10.54 -13.24 -11.38
C ASP A 46 10.67 -12.01 -12.29
N GLU A 47 9.60 -11.23 -12.44
CA GLU A 47 9.61 -9.96 -13.17
C GLU A 47 10.36 -8.89 -12.39
N ILE A 48 10.22 -8.83 -11.06
CA ILE A 48 10.95 -7.90 -10.19
C ILE A 48 12.47 -8.16 -10.24
N LEU A 49 12.90 -9.42 -10.36
CA LEU A 49 14.32 -9.78 -10.46
C LEU A 49 14.96 -9.34 -11.78
N LYS A 50 14.17 -9.21 -12.86
CA LYS A 50 14.63 -8.77 -14.18
C LYS A 50 14.90 -7.26 -14.24
N LEU A 51 14.15 -6.46 -13.47
CA LEU A 51 14.28 -4.98 -13.42
C LEU A 51 15.69 -4.52 -13.04
N SER A 52 16.24 -3.53 -13.73
CA SER A 52 17.53 -2.92 -13.37
C SER A 52 17.52 -2.31 -11.94
N GLN A 53 18.71 -2.01 -11.37
CA GLN A 53 18.76 -1.35 -10.05
C GLN A 53 18.06 0.03 -10.05
N GLY A 54 18.09 0.75 -11.18
CA GLY A 54 17.39 2.02 -11.34
C GLY A 54 15.87 1.83 -11.27
N GLU A 55 15.34 0.85 -11.99
CA GLU A 55 13.90 0.55 -12.00
C GLU A 55 13.42 0.00 -10.66
N LEU A 56 14.22 -0.81 -9.97
CA LEU A 56 13.93 -1.25 -8.59
C LEU A 56 13.83 -0.06 -7.62
N LYS A 57 14.69 0.95 -7.78
CA LYS A 57 14.65 2.17 -6.98
C LYS A 57 13.40 2.98 -7.26
N ASP A 58 12.99 3.09 -8.53
CA ASP A 58 11.78 3.80 -8.89
C ASP A 58 10.50 3.03 -8.52
N LEU A 59 10.48 1.70 -8.66
CA LEU A 59 9.41 0.85 -8.14
C LEU A 59 9.26 1.02 -6.63
N ARG A 60 10.38 1.05 -5.88
CA ARG A 60 10.36 1.31 -4.43
C ARG A 60 9.75 2.67 -4.11
N LYS A 61 10.13 3.73 -4.84
CA LYS A 61 9.50 5.06 -4.64
C LYS A 61 8.00 4.99 -4.91
N VAL A 62 7.58 4.32 -5.99
CA VAL A 62 6.16 4.18 -6.33
C VAL A 62 5.40 3.46 -5.20
N VAL A 63 5.94 2.35 -4.68
CA VAL A 63 5.34 1.60 -3.56
C VAL A 63 5.33 2.42 -2.26
N ALA A 64 6.41 3.16 -1.97
CA ALA A 64 6.48 4.02 -0.79
C ALA A 64 5.45 5.16 -0.85
N ILE A 65 5.32 5.81 -2.01
CA ILE A 65 4.32 6.87 -2.22
C ILE A 65 2.91 6.28 -2.13
N ALA A 66 2.65 5.12 -2.74
CA ALA A 66 1.35 4.46 -2.66
C ALA A 66 0.94 4.15 -1.21
N THR A 67 1.88 3.56 -0.44
CA THR A 67 1.71 3.26 0.98
C THR A 67 1.44 4.54 1.76
N GLY A 68 2.24 5.59 1.54
CA GLY A 68 2.09 6.87 2.24
C GLY A 68 0.73 7.51 1.96
N CYS A 69 0.29 7.53 0.71
CA CYS A 69 -1.03 8.05 0.34
C CYS A 69 -2.16 7.25 1.00
N LEU A 70 -2.11 5.91 0.92
CA LEU A 70 -3.09 5.03 1.57
C LEU A 70 -3.12 5.21 3.09
N PHE A 71 -1.96 5.31 3.72
CA PHE A 71 -1.83 5.57 5.15
C PHE A 71 -2.46 6.90 5.55
N ILE A 72 -2.12 8.00 4.85
CA ILE A 72 -2.66 9.33 5.16
C ILE A 72 -4.19 9.35 5.01
N ILE A 73 -4.73 8.73 3.96
CA ILE A 73 -6.18 8.70 3.72
C ILE A 73 -6.88 7.87 4.79
N THR A 74 -6.35 6.69 5.11
CA THR A 74 -6.94 5.85 6.15
C THR A 74 -6.85 6.48 7.52
N LEU A 75 -5.76 7.19 7.82
CA LEU A 75 -5.58 7.98 9.04
C LEU A 75 -6.57 9.15 9.13
N LEU A 76 -6.73 9.93 8.05
CA LEU A 76 -7.70 11.04 7.99
C LEU A 76 -9.12 10.55 8.23
N VAL A 77 -9.48 9.40 7.64
CA VAL A 77 -10.79 8.80 7.83
C VAL A 77 -10.97 8.29 9.27
N ALA A 78 -9.96 7.64 9.84
CA ALA A 78 -9.99 7.20 11.24
C ALA A 78 -10.20 8.39 12.20
N VAL A 79 -9.40 9.45 12.03
CA VAL A 79 -9.49 10.68 12.84
C VAL A 79 -10.84 11.38 12.64
N GLY A 80 -11.32 11.52 11.40
CA GLY A 80 -12.63 12.11 11.11
C GLY A 80 -13.77 11.32 11.76
N THR A 81 -13.69 9.99 11.75
CA THR A 81 -14.69 9.12 12.41
C THR A 81 -14.69 9.30 13.92
N ILE A 82 -13.51 9.45 14.54
CA ILE A 82 -13.38 9.69 15.99
C ILE A 82 -13.95 11.06 16.36
N ILE A 83 -13.64 12.11 15.59
CA ILE A 83 -14.08 13.49 15.86
C ILE A 83 -15.60 13.65 15.70
N ILE A 84 -16.20 13.00 14.70
CA ILE A 84 -17.64 13.11 14.43
C ILE A 84 -18.49 12.38 15.49
N GLY A 85 -17.88 11.60 16.40
CA GLY A 85 -18.42 11.28 17.73
C GLY A 85 -19.65 10.35 17.79
N ALA A 86 -20.38 10.14 16.71
CA ALA A 86 -21.54 9.25 16.67
C ALA A 86 -21.16 7.96 15.94
N ILE A 87 -20.70 6.96 16.70
CA ILE A 87 -20.53 5.59 16.20
C ILE A 87 -21.93 5.00 15.99
N ASN A 88 -22.58 5.41 14.91
CA ASN A 88 -23.64 4.62 14.31
C ASN A 88 -23.00 3.83 13.16
N LEU A 89 -23.39 2.56 13.02
CA LEU A 89 -23.03 1.68 11.90
C LEU A 89 -23.01 2.38 10.51
N PRO A 90 -23.92 3.34 10.19
CA PRO A 90 -23.90 4.08 8.92
C PRO A 90 -22.67 4.98 8.75
N GLY A 91 -22.17 5.61 9.81
CA GLY A 91 -20.98 6.48 9.74
C GLY A 91 -19.71 5.69 9.42
N LEU A 92 -19.59 4.50 10.01
CA LEU A 92 -18.52 3.56 9.70
C LEU A 92 -18.62 3.05 8.25
N LEU A 93 -19.83 2.71 7.79
CA LEU A 93 -20.07 2.28 6.41
C LEU A 93 -19.70 3.38 5.40
N ILE A 94 -20.10 4.63 5.63
CA ILE A 94 -19.76 5.76 4.77
C ILE A 94 -18.24 5.96 4.75
N CYS A 95 -17.57 5.88 5.90
CA CYS A 95 -16.11 6.00 5.97
C CYS A 95 -15.39 4.90 5.18
N LEU A 96 -15.86 3.65 5.28
CA LEU A 96 -15.32 2.53 4.49
C LEU A 96 -15.57 2.74 2.99
N LEU A 97 -16.74 3.25 2.61
CA LEU A 97 -17.09 3.54 1.22
C LEU A 97 -16.20 4.64 0.64
N VAL A 98 -15.97 5.71 1.40
CA VAL A 98 -15.05 6.79 1.02
C VAL A 98 -13.61 6.27 0.93
N GLN A 99 -13.15 5.47 1.90
CA GLN A 99 -11.83 4.82 1.83
C GLN A 99 -11.69 3.94 0.60
N LEU A 100 -12.72 3.16 0.25
CA LEU A 100 -12.73 2.30 -0.93
C LEU A 100 -12.66 3.14 -2.21
N LEU A 101 -13.46 4.19 -2.32
CA LEU A 101 -13.46 5.09 -3.48
C LEU A 101 -12.10 5.76 -3.67
N PHE A 102 -11.52 6.33 -2.61
CA PHE A 102 -10.18 6.92 -2.66
C PHE A 102 -9.11 5.88 -3.00
N SER A 103 -9.20 4.68 -2.42
CA SER A 103 -8.26 3.59 -2.72
C SER A 103 -8.34 3.15 -4.17
N VAL A 104 -9.53 3.11 -4.78
CA VAL A 104 -9.70 2.78 -6.20
C VAL A 104 -9.20 3.92 -7.09
N MET A 105 -9.56 5.17 -6.77
CA MET A 105 -9.15 6.34 -7.54
C MET A 105 -7.63 6.53 -7.57
N LEU A 106 -6.95 6.26 -6.46
CA LEU A 106 -5.49 6.32 -6.37
C LEU A 106 -4.84 5.00 -6.82
N GLY A 107 -5.48 3.86 -6.57
CA GLY A 107 -4.98 2.55 -6.97
C GLY A 107 -4.83 2.41 -8.49
N ALA A 108 -5.76 2.98 -9.27
CA ALA A 108 -5.70 2.93 -10.73
C ALA A 108 -4.43 3.57 -11.34
N PRO A 109 -4.03 4.82 -11.02
CA PRO A 109 -2.78 5.40 -11.51
C PRO A 109 -1.54 4.67 -10.98
N PHE A 110 -1.57 4.14 -9.75
CA PHE A 110 -0.49 3.30 -9.23
C PHE A 110 -0.33 1.99 -10.00
N MET A 111 -1.43 1.29 -10.27
CA MET A 111 -1.43 0.06 -11.07
C MET A 111 -0.97 0.31 -12.51
N LYS A 112 -1.31 1.46 -13.10
CA LYS A 112 -0.77 1.86 -14.42
C LYS A 112 0.75 2.04 -14.37
N ARG A 113 1.29 2.71 -13.34
CA ARG A 113 2.76 2.85 -13.18
C ARG A 113 3.44 1.51 -12.95
N ILE A 114 2.87 0.64 -12.12
CA ILE A 114 3.39 -0.71 -11.87
C ILE A 114 3.41 -1.54 -13.16
N ARG A 115 2.37 -1.44 -13.99
CA ARG A 115 2.30 -2.15 -15.28
C ARG A 115 3.35 -1.65 -16.28
N ALA A 116 3.76 -0.39 -16.23
CA ALA A 116 4.82 0.13 -17.08
C ALA A 116 6.16 -0.61 -16.85
N PHE A 117 6.46 -1.00 -15.61
CA PHE A 117 7.64 -1.81 -15.28
C PHE A 117 7.55 -3.27 -15.77
N LYS A 118 6.36 -3.76 -16.14
CA LYS A 118 6.20 -5.11 -16.70
C LYS A 118 6.56 -5.17 -18.20
N GLN A 119 6.59 -4.03 -18.87
CA GLN A 119 6.84 -3.92 -20.32
C GLN A 119 8.26 -3.44 -20.67
N ALA A 120 9.08 -3.12 -19.66
CA ALA A 120 10.50 -2.78 -19.80
C ALA A 120 11.37 -4.03 -19.61
#